data_AF-A0A2E0RNX8-F1
#
_entry.id   AF-A0A2E0RNX8-F1
#
_cell.length_a   1.000
_cell.length_b   1.000
_cell.length_c   1.000
_cell.angle_alpha   90.00
_cell.angle_beta   90.00
_cell.angle_gamma   90.00
#
_symmetry.space_group_name_H-M   'P 1'
#
loop_
_entity.id
_entity.type
_entity.pdbx_description
1 polymer ?
#
loop_
_entity_poly.entity_id
_entity_poly.type
_entity_poly.pdbx_seq_one_letter_code
_entity_poly.pdbx_strand_id
1 'polypeptide(L)'
;MDLTTGRWVQSEPVDGEQAVAGNGWILVGNGRNADLYRGGSVQASIDVDLSRAWLDPTGDTLCVGDEELGQGRAGTVAELRPDGTASGRTIELPAMPSAIDHTGAFVVNTAAGSQLIGLDGATELSVDPVVALGPTAVISVVCDNGACGYSVIDRTDGQQRRLNLDHDFDVAPVDLGAFVWGEVSPDGRWAIMTITYNETSESGDRATWAQPAAIELDRQDGPPGERVEPIRGAPTLDS
;
A
#
# COMPACT_ATOMS: atom_id res chain seq x y z
N MET A 1 15.16 12.00 -10.57
CA MET A 1 13.79 11.43 -10.54
C MET A 1 13.18 11.67 -11.91
N ASP A 2 12.78 10.62 -12.61
CA ASP A 2 12.20 10.69 -13.96
C ASP A 2 10.67 10.72 -13.84
N LEU A 3 10.07 11.86 -14.18
CA LEU A 3 8.63 12.13 -14.09
C LEU A 3 7.82 11.41 -15.20
N THR A 4 8.48 10.66 -16.09
CA THR A 4 7.81 9.97 -17.22
C THR A 4 7.35 8.55 -16.90
N THR A 5 7.77 7.96 -15.77
CA THR A 5 7.52 6.53 -15.47
C THR A 5 6.39 6.26 -14.47
N GLY A 6 5.62 7.28 -14.03
CA GLY A 6 4.49 7.07 -13.12
C GLY A 6 4.85 6.37 -11.80
N ARG A 7 6.08 6.55 -11.31
CA ARG A 7 6.54 5.92 -10.07
C ARG A 7 6.09 6.71 -8.86
N TRP A 8 5.53 6.00 -7.87
CA TRP A 8 5.18 6.54 -6.56
C TRP A 8 6.38 7.18 -5.86
N VAL A 9 6.10 8.30 -5.23
CA VAL A 9 6.93 8.88 -4.19
C VAL A 9 5.97 9.35 -3.10
N GLN A 10 5.52 8.44 -2.24
CA GLN A 10 5.21 8.87 -0.89
C GLN A 10 6.56 8.94 -0.18
N SER A 11 7.21 10.12 -0.24
CA SER A 11 8.37 10.34 0.62
C SER A 11 7.87 10.33 2.06
N GLU A 12 8.53 9.56 2.93
CA GLU A 12 8.40 9.83 4.36
C GLU A 12 8.67 11.32 4.58
N PRO A 13 7.83 12.01 5.37
CA PRO A 13 7.95 13.44 5.53
C PRO A 13 9.33 13.81 6.09
N VAL A 14 10.03 14.70 5.39
CA VAL A 14 10.84 15.67 6.11
C VAL A 14 9.83 16.70 6.61
N ASP A 15 9.63 16.79 7.92
CA ASP A 15 8.77 17.80 8.60
C ASP A 15 7.23 17.64 8.52
N GLY A 16 6.70 16.43 8.29
CA GLY A 16 5.25 16.16 8.33
C GLY A 16 4.47 16.52 7.05
N GLU A 17 5.17 16.89 5.99
CA GLU A 17 4.62 17.00 4.63
C GLU A 17 4.33 15.62 4.01
N GLN A 18 3.15 15.47 3.42
CA GLN A 18 2.73 14.30 2.66
C GLN A 18 2.64 14.67 1.18
N ALA A 19 2.99 13.73 0.31
CA ALA A 19 2.85 13.90 -1.13
C ALA A 19 2.08 12.73 -1.76
N VAL A 20 1.20 13.05 -2.69
CA VAL A 20 0.48 12.09 -3.54
C VAL A 20 0.67 12.51 -4.99
N ALA A 21 1.18 11.62 -5.84
CA ALA A 21 1.47 11.95 -7.24
C ALA A 21 0.60 11.11 -8.18
N GLY A 22 -0.06 11.76 -9.12
CA GLY A 22 -0.81 11.12 -10.20
C GLY A 22 -0.22 11.42 -11.58
N ASN A 23 -0.99 11.14 -12.64
CA ASN A 23 -0.52 11.29 -14.01
C ASN A 23 -0.31 12.78 -14.38
N GLY A 24 0.93 13.23 -14.28
CA GLY A 24 1.34 14.61 -14.61
C GLY A 24 1.01 15.65 -13.55
N TRP A 25 0.67 15.23 -12.33
CA TRP A 25 0.38 16.13 -11.21
C TRP A 25 0.87 15.57 -9.87
N ILE A 26 1.12 16.45 -8.91
CA ILE A 26 1.53 16.10 -7.54
C ILE A 26 0.75 16.97 -6.56
N LEU A 27 0.19 16.39 -5.52
CA LEU A 27 -0.30 17.10 -4.34
C LEU A 27 0.77 17.02 -3.26
N VAL A 28 1.13 18.16 -2.69
CA VAL A 28 2.05 18.24 -1.54
C VAL A 28 1.37 19.05 -0.46
N GLY A 29 1.25 18.51 0.75
CA GLY A 29 0.47 19.15 1.81
C GLY A 29 0.91 18.76 3.22
N ASN A 30 0.49 19.56 4.20
CA ASN A 30 0.75 19.31 5.61
C ASN A 30 -0.56 19.28 6.41
N GLY A 31 -1.11 18.07 6.60
CA GLY A 31 -2.41 17.90 7.22
C GLY A 31 -3.54 18.24 6.25
N ARG A 32 -4.37 19.24 6.57
CA ARG A 32 -5.63 19.54 5.83
C ARG A 32 -5.47 20.41 4.58
N ASN A 33 -4.28 20.93 4.27
CA ASN A 33 -4.09 21.71 3.05
C ASN A 33 -3.04 21.04 2.16
N ALA A 34 -3.36 20.87 0.88
CA ALA A 34 -2.45 20.38 -0.13
C ALA A 34 -2.41 21.31 -1.34
N ASP A 35 -1.21 21.62 -1.81
CA ASP A 35 -0.96 22.35 -3.04
C ASP A 35 -0.84 21.37 -4.21
N LEU A 36 -1.62 21.62 -5.27
CA LEU A 36 -1.57 20.89 -6.53
C LEU A 36 -0.50 21.49 -7.44
N TYR A 37 0.50 20.70 -7.79
CA TYR A 37 1.55 21.01 -8.75
C TYR A 37 1.27 20.35 -10.10
N ARG A 38 1.40 21.12 -11.18
CA ARG A 38 1.49 20.62 -12.57
C ARG A 38 2.56 21.38 -13.32
N GLY A 39 3.41 20.67 -14.06
CA GLY A 39 4.53 21.29 -14.80
C GLY A 39 5.48 22.10 -13.90
N GLY A 40 5.62 21.71 -12.62
CA GLY A 40 6.49 22.39 -11.65
C GLY A 40 5.94 23.69 -11.06
N SER A 41 4.66 24.02 -11.28
CA SER A 41 4.01 25.21 -10.69
C SER A 41 2.74 24.83 -9.93
N VAL A 42 2.49 25.52 -8.80
CA VAL A 42 1.23 25.41 -8.05
C VAL A 42 0.07 25.92 -8.92
N GLN A 43 -0.95 25.09 -9.07
CA GLN A 43 -2.17 25.38 -9.82
C GLN A 43 -3.34 25.75 -8.91
N ALA A 44 -3.44 25.08 -7.76
CA ALA A 44 -4.51 25.24 -6.79
C ALA A 44 -4.05 24.80 -5.40
N SER A 45 -4.71 25.30 -4.36
CA SER A 45 -4.62 24.77 -3.00
C SER A 45 -5.97 24.17 -2.63
N ILE A 46 -5.94 22.95 -2.09
CA ILE A 46 -7.11 22.12 -1.83
C ILE A 46 -7.16 21.83 -0.33
N ASP A 47 -8.34 22.01 0.28
CA ASP A 47 -8.62 21.58 1.65
C ASP A 47 -8.88 20.07 1.63
N VAL A 48 -7.80 19.29 1.79
CA VAL A 48 -7.81 17.83 1.78
C VAL A 48 -6.81 17.31 2.80
N ASP A 49 -7.23 16.31 3.55
CA ASP A 49 -6.36 15.58 4.46
C ASP A 49 -5.69 14.41 3.74
N LEU A 50 -4.43 14.60 3.34
CA LEU A 50 -3.69 13.60 2.58
C LEU A 50 -3.45 12.30 3.37
N SER A 51 -3.60 12.30 4.70
CA SER A 51 -3.47 11.08 5.51
C SER A 51 -4.62 10.09 5.29
N ARG A 52 -5.69 10.56 4.65
CA ARG A 52 -6.90 9.81 4.30
C ARG A 52 -7.16 9.87 2.81
N ALA A 53 -6.12 10.06 2.00
CA ALA A 53 -6.23 10.16 0.56
C ALA A 53 -5.55 8.97 -0.12
N TRP A 54 -6.21 8.46 -1.14
CA TRP A 54 -5.73 7.36 -1.98
C TRP A 54 -5.85 7.80 -3.44
N LEU A 55 -4.84 7.49 -4.24
CA LEU A 55 -4.89 7.73 -5.67
C LEU A 55 -5.62 6.55 -6.34
N ASP A 56 -6.56 6.86 -7.23
CA ASP A 56 -7.07 5.83 -8.15
C ASP A 56 -5.94 5.37 -9.09
N PRO A 57 -5.77 4.06 -9.37
CA PRO A 57 -4.65 3.56 -10.17
C PRO A 57 -4.55 4.11 -11.59
N THR A 58 -5.62 4.69 -12.16
CA THR A 58 -5.51 5.45 -13.42
C THR A 58 -4.71 6.74 -13.28
N GLY A 59 -4.47 7.20 -12.04
CA GLY A 59 -3.78 8.44 -11.71
C GLY A 59 -4.61 9.70 -11.99
N ASP A 60 -5.89 9.54 -12.30
CA ASP A 60 -6.76 10.64 -12.74
C ASP A 60 -7.65 11.20 -11.63
N THR A 61 -7.88 10.46 -10.54
CA THR A 61 -8.71 10.92 -9.42
C THR A 61 -8.07 10.62 -8.06
N LEU A 62 -8.47 11.42 -7.07
CA LEU A 62 -8.08 11.29 -5.68
C LEU A 62 -9.30 10.88 -4.86
N CYS A 63 -9.22 9.73 -4.21
CA CYS A 63 -10.23 9.24 -3.28
C CYS A 63 -9.89 9.70 -1.87
N VAL A 64 -10.81 10.40 -1.20
CA VAL A 64 -10.58 10.97 0.14
C VAL A 64 -11.62 10.45 1.11
N GLY A 65 -11.16 9.85 2.20
CA GLY A 65 -12.01 9.36 3.29
C GLY A 65 -12.47 10.46 4.22
N ASP A 66 -13.69 10.34 4.74
CA ASP A 66 -14.20 11.21 5.79
C ASP A 66 -13.50 11.00 7.14
N GLU A 67 -13.94 11.75 8.16
CA GLU A 67 -13.31 11.71 9.49
C GLU A 67 -13.62 10.42 10.24
N GLU A 68 -14.79 9.79 9.98
CA GLU A 68 -15.17 8.53 10.62
C GLU A 68 -14.22 7.40 10.21
N LEU A 69 -13.84 7.33 8.92
CA LEU A 69 -12.81 6.40 8.45
C LEU A 69 -11.47 6.61 9.16
N GLY A 70 -11.06 7.87 9.34
CA GLY A 70 -9.84 8.21 10.10
C GLY A 70 -9.88 7.78 11.56
N GLN A 71 -11.07 7.62 12.13
CA GLN A 71 -11.29 7.12 13.48
C GLN A 71 -11.48 5.59 13.53
N GLY A 72 -11.27 4.89 12.42
CA GLY A 72 -11.44 3.44 12.32
C GLY A 72 -12.90 2.97 12.36
N ARG A 73 -13.84 3.84 12.00
CA ARG A 73 -15.28 3.53 11.90
C ARG A 73 -15.72 3.41 10.45
N ALA A 74 -16.92 2.90 10.24
CA ALA A 74 -17.55 2.97 8.94
C ALA A 74 -17.78 4.44 8.53
N GLY A 75 -17.51 4.76 7.28
CA GLY A 75 -17.60 6.11 6.75
C GLY A 75 -17.60 6.11 5.23
N THR A 76 -17.41 7.29 4.64
CA THR A 76 -17.53 7.50 3.20
C THR A 76 -16.21 7.94 2.59
N VAL A 77 -15.92 7.42 1.41
CA VAL A 77 -14.88 7.94 0.52
C VAL A 77 -15.53 8.75 -0.58
N ALA A 78 -15.08 9.98 -0.77
CA ALA A 78 -15.45 10.84 -1.87
C ALA A 78 -14.34 10.85 -2.92
N GLU A 79 -14.72 10.77 -4.19
CA GLU A 79 -13.77 10.93 -5.28
C GLU A 79 -13.67 12.41 -5.70
N LEU A 80 -12.46 12.91 -5.78
CA LEU A 80 -12.11 14.25 -6.20
C LEU A 80 -11.36 14.17 -7.54
N ARG A 81 -11.63 15.14 -8.42
CA ARG A 81 -10.78 15.41 -9.57
C ARG A 81 -9.46 16.03 -9.10
N PRO A 82 -8.41 16.05 -9.93
CA PRO A 82 -7.11 16.58 -9.53
C PRO A 82 -7.16 18.06 -9.12
N ASP A 83 -8.14 18.82 -9.61
CA ASP A 83 -8.38 20.22 -9.21
C ASP A 83 -9.10 20.37 -7.86
N GLY A 84 -9.35 19.27 -7.16
CA GLY A 84 -10.04 19.23 -5.86
C GLY A 84 -11.56 19.25 -5.95
N THR A 85 -12.14 19.36 -7.15
CA THR A 85 -13.60 19.33 -7.30
C THR A 85 -14.14 17.93 -7.10
N ALA A 86 -15.24 17.80 -6.36
CA ALA A 86 -15.91 16.50 -6.21
C ALA A 86 -16.35 15.94 -7.58
N SER A 87 -16.08 14.67 -7.83
CA SER A 87 -16.59 13.97 -9.01
C SER A 87 -18.11 13.78 -8.92
N GLY A 88 -18.65 13.77 -7.69
CA GLY A 88 -20.01 13.40 -7.34
C GLY A 88 -20.15 11.93 -6.96
N ARG A 89 -19.08 11.14 -7.07
CA ARG A 89 -19.05 9.74 -6.66
C ARG A 89 -18.63 9.62 -5.20
N THR A 90 -19.38 8.80 -4.45
CA THR A 90 -19.10 8.45 -3.06
C THR A 90 -19.28 6.95 -2.85
N ILE A 91 -18.47 6.35 -1.99
CA ILE A 91 -18.53 4.93 -1.65
C ILE A 91 -18.51 4.80 -0.12
N GLU A 92 -19.45 4.04 0.44
CA GLU A 92 -19.46 3.70 1.86
C GLU A 92 -18.50 2.53 2.12
N LEU A 93 -17.64 2.67 3.11
CA LEU A 93 -16.70 1.64 3.53
C LEU A 93 -16.91 1.30 5.01
N PRO A 94 -16.80 0.01 5.40
CA PRO A 94 -16.97 -0.43 6.78
C PRO A 94 -15.75 -0.10 7.67
N ALA A 95 -14.59 0.16 7.08
CA ALA A 95 -13.35 0.54 7.74
C ALA A 95 -12.43 1.29 6.77
N MET A 96 -11.34 1.86 7.28
CA MET A 96 -10.34 2.56 6.48
C MET A 96 -9.75 1.61 5.43
N PRO A 97 -9.72 1.99 4.15
CA PRO A 97 -9.12 1.17 3.11
C PRO A 97 -7.60 1.16 3.24
N SER A 98 -7.02 0.02 2.93
CA SER A 98 -5.57 -0.19 2.88
C SER A 98 -4.99 0.12 1.50
N ALA A 99 -5.79 -0.04 0.43
CA ALA A 99 -5.37 0.18 -0.94
C ALA A 99 -6.58 0.41 -1.87
N ILE A 100 -6.31 0.83 -3.11
CA ILE A 100 -7.24 0.80 -4.25
C ILE A 100 -6.64 -0.13 -5.31
N ASP A 101 -7.43 -1.07 -5.83
CA ASP A 101 -7.01 -2.00 -6.87
C ASP A 101 -7.10 -1.37 -8.26
N HIS A 102 -6.48 -2.00 -9.27
CA HIS A 102 -6.45 -1.49 -10.66
C HIS A 102 -7.82 -1.20 -11.31
N THR A 103 -8.93 -1.65 -10.72
CA THR A 103 -10.31 -1.38 -11.19
C THR A 103 -10.97 -0.22 -10.45
N GLY A 104 -10.29 0.37 -9.46
CA GLY A 104 -10.82 1.44 -8.61
C GLY A 104 -11.61 0.91 -7.39
N ALA A 105 -11.51 -0.38 -7.08
CA ALA A 105 -12.15 -0.98 -5.91
C ALA A 105 -11.24 -0.90 -4.66
N PHE A 106 -11.83 -0.63 -3.50
CA PHE A 106 -11.10 -0.45 -2.25
C PHE A 106 -10.83 -1.77 -1.57
N VAL A 107 -9.58 -1.99 -1.13
CA VAL A 107 -9.22 -3.12 -0.28
C VAL A 107 -9.42 -2.72 1.18
N VAL A 108 -10.41 -3.33 1.83
CA VAL A 108 -10.76 -3.04 3.22
C VAL A 108 -10.52 -4.26 4.08
N ASN A 109 -9.66 -4.10 5.09
CA ASN A 109 -9.38 -5.13 6.09
C ASN A 109 -10.29 -4.92 7.31
N THR A 110 -11.03 -5.95 7.70
CA THR A 110 -11.93 -5.92 8.87
C THR A 110 -11.64 -7.11 9.79
N ALA A 111 -12.28 -7.14 10.97
CA ALA A 111 -12.20 -8.31 11.85
C ALA A 111 -12.80 -9.59 11.24
N ALA A 112 -13.65 -9.46 10.20
CA ALA A 112 -14.23 -10.60 9.48
C ALA A 112 -13.35 -11.08 8.30
N GLY A 113 -12.25 -10.38 8.02
CA GLY A 113 -11.39 -10.61 6.86
C GLY A 113 -11.33 -9.40 5.93
N SER A 114 -10.73 -9.62 4.77
CA SER A 114 -10.42 -8.64 3.73
C SER A 114 -11.45 -8.68 2.61
N GLN A 115 -11.90 -7.51 2.18
CA GLN A 115 -12.91 -7.36 1.14
C GLN A 115 -12.44 -6.36 0.07
N LEU A 116 -12.82 -6.61 -1.18
CA LEU A 116 -12.85 -5.61 -2.25
C LEU A 116 -14.21 -4.93 -2.24
N ILE A 117 -14.23 -3.61 -2.14
CA ILE A 117 -15.46 -2.83 -2.15
C ILE A 117 -15.40 -1.86 -3.33
N GLY A 118 -16.17 -2.16 -4.36
CA GLY A 118 -16.33 -1.33 -5.54
C GLY A 118 -17.75 -0.77 -5.66
N LEU A 119 -18.07 -0.20 -6.82
CA LEU A 119 -19.41 0.30 -7.12
C LEU A 119 -20.47 -0.81 -7.18
N ASP A 120 -20.05 -2.02 -7.56
CA ASP A 120 -20.92 -3.19 -7.69
C ASP A 120 -21.13 -3.94 -6.36
N GLY A 121 -20.54 -3.43 -5.27
CA GLY A 121 -20.66 -3.98 -3.92
C GLY A 121 -19.36 -4.57 -3.37
N ALA A 122 -19.51 -5.36 -2.30
CA ALA A 122 -18.41 -6.00 -1.60
C ALA A 122 -18.19 -7.44 -2.07
N THR A 123 -16.93 -7.79 -2.35
CA THR A 123 -16.47 -9.14 -2.67
C THR A 123 -15.46 -9.58 -1.62
N GLU A 124 -15.65 -10.75 -1.02
CA GLU A 124 -14.67 -11.31 -0.10
C GLU A 124 -13.38 -11.67 -0.85
N LEU A 125 -12.24 -11.21 -0.36
CA LEU A 125 -10.92 -11.54 -0.91
C LEU A 125 -10.26 -12.68 -0.15
N SER A 126 -10.23 -12.57 1.17
CA SER A 126 -9.42 -13.41 2.04
C SER A 126 -9.89 -13.27 3.48
N VAL A 127 -9.79 -14.34 4.26
CA VAL A 127 -9.98 -14.28 5.72
C VAL A 127 -8.83 -13.56 6.43
N ASP A 128 -7.65 -13.60 5.81
CA ASP A 128 -6.43 -12.96 6.29
C ASP A 128 -6.32 -11.50 5.78
N PRO A 129 -5.72 -10.58 6.56
CA PRO A 129 -5.49 -9.20 6.14
C PRO A 129 -4.68 -9.10 4.84
N VAL A 130 -5.14 -8.28 3.90
CA VAL A 130 -4.45 -8.00 2.64
C VAL A 130 -3.56 -6.76 2.79
N VAL A 131 -2.31 -6.88 2.36
CA VAL A 131 -1.30 -5.81 2.41
C VAL A 131 -0.94 -5.27 1.03
N ALA A 132 -1.16 -6.05 -0.03
CA ALA A 132 -0.99 -5.59 -1.41
C ALA A 132 -1.92 -6.38 -2.34
N LEU A 133 -2.41 -5.72 -3.38
CA LEU A 133 -3.33 -6.31 -4.35
C LEU A 133 -2.96 -5.90 -5.77
N GLY A 134 -2.62 -6.88 -6.60
CA GLY A 134 -2.44 -6.73 -8.04
C GLY A 134 -3.59 -7.34 -8.84
N PRO A 135 -3.53 -7.25 -10.18
CA PRO A 135 -4.50 -7.85 -11.09
C PRO A 135 -4.63 -9.36 -10.92
N THR A 136 -3.49 -10.05 -10.78
CA THR A 136 -3.43 -11.53 -10.72
C THR A 136 -3.10 -12.07 -9.34
N ALA A 137 -2.68 -11.24 -8.39
CA ALA A 137 -2.24 -11.71 -7.09
C ALA A 137 -2.64 -10.82 -5.93
N VAL A 138 -2.79 -11.43 -4.76
CA VAL A 138 -2.98 -10.76 -3.48
C VAL A 138 -1.81 -11.14 -2.57
N ILE A 139 -1.25 -10.18 -1.83
CA ILE A 139 -0.36 -10.48 -0.71
C ILE A 139 -1.17 -10.33 0.58
N SER A 140 -1.24 -11.40 1.36
CA SER A 140 -1.89 -11.42 2.67
C SER A 140 -0.91 -11.74 3.79
N VAL A 141 -1.24 -11.30 5.01
CA VAL A 141 -0.54 -11.67 6.24
C VAL A 141 -1.22 -12.89 6.83
N VAL A 142 -0.50 -14.01 6.87
CA VAL A 142 -1.01 -15.29 7.35
C VAL A 142 -0.30 -15.62 8.65
N CYS A 143 -1.06 -15.84 9.72
CA CYS A 143 -0.53 -16.20 11.02
C CYS A 143 -0.94 -17.61 11.40
N ASP A 144 0.04 -18.46 11.70
CA ASP A 144 -0.17 -19.83 12.18
C ASP A 144 0.66 -20.07 13.46
N ASN A 145 0.02 -20.62 14.49
CA ASN A 145 0.63 -20.93 15.79
C ASN A 145 1.45 -19.79 16.41
N GLY A 146 1.02 -18.54 16.21
CA GLY A 146 1.69 -17.34 16.74
C GLY A 146 2.86 -16.83 15.90
N ALA A 147 3.17 -17.47 14.77
CA ALA A 147 4.13 -16.97 13.79
C ALA A 147 3.38 -16.41 12.57
N CYS A 148 3.64 -15.16 12.22
CA CYS A 148 3.07 -14.54 11.03
C CYS A 148 4.06 -14.58 9.86
N GLY A 149 3.53 -14.59 8.64
CA GLY A 149 4.29 -14.54 7.40
C GLY A 149 3.44 -13.94 6.28
N TYR A 150 4.03 -13.79 5.10
CA TYR A 150 3.30 -13.35 3.92
C TYR A 150 2.95 -14.55 3.05
N SER A 151 1.75 -14.54 2.49
CA SER A 151 1.36 -15.43 1.40
C SER A 151 0.97 -14.62 0.19
N VAL A 152 1.29 -15.17 -0.98
CA VAL A 152 0.75 -14.71 -2.25
C VAL A 152 -0.39 -15.64 -2.65
N ILE A 153 -1.55 -15.08 -2.93
CA ILE A 153 -2.73 -15.80 -3.40
C ILE A 153 -2.91 -15.44 -4.88
N ASP A 154 -2.82 -16.42 -5.76
CA ASP A 154 -3.16 -16.24 -7.17
C ASP A 154 -4.68 -16.07 -7.30
N ARG A 155 -5.12 -14.96 -7.89
CA ARG A 155 -6.55 -14.62 -8.03
C ARG A 155 -7.24 -15.44 -9.12
N THR A 156 -6.48 -16.07 -10.01
CA THR A 156 -6.99 -16.83 -11.14
C THR A 156 -7.51 -18.19 -10.69
N ASP A 157 -6.77 -18.87 -9.83
CA ASP A 157 -7.07 -20.24 -9.39
C ASP A 157 -7.19 -20.39 -7.85
N GLY A 158 -6.94 -19.31 -7.11
CA GLY A 158 -6.99 -19.29 -5.64
C GLY A 158 -5.80 -19.97 -4.97
N GLN A 159 -4.77 -20.37 -5.70
CA GLN A 159 -3.61 -21.04 -5.12
C GLN A 159 -2.85 -20.09 -4.20
N GLN A 160 -2.72 -20.49 -2.95
CA GLN A 160 -1.95 -19.78 -1.95
C GLN A 160 -0.56 -20.38 -1.84
N ARG A 161 0.45 -19.51 -1.80
CA ARG A 161 1.84 -19.90 -1.57
C ARG A 161 2.51 -18.95 -0.60
N ARG A 162 3.34 -19.49 0.29
CA ARG A 162 4.13 -18.66 1.19
C ARG A 162 5.13 -17.85 0.38
N LEU A 163 5.20 -16.54 0.63
CA LEU A 163 6.23 -15.70 0.06
C LEU A 163 7.55 -16.11 0.73
N ASN A 164 8.42 -16.78 -0.02
CA ASN A 164 9.74 -17.13 0.49
C ASN A 164 10.62 -15.90 0.39
N LEU A 165 10.71 -15.17 1.50
CA LEU A 165 11.72 -14.13 1.70
C LEU A 165 13.04 -14.82 2.07
N ASP A 166 13.50 -15.75 1.23
CA ASP A 166 14.84 -16.34 1.35
C ASP A 166 15.83 -15.21 1.05
N HIS A 167 16.21 -14.49 2.09
CA HIS A 167 17.46 -13.76 2.10
C HIS A 167 18.52 -14.69 2.70
N ASP A 168 19.77 -14.57 2.22
CA ASP A 168 20.95 -15.33 2.66
C ASP A 168 21.35 -15.08 4.15
N PHE A 169 20.39 -14.73 5.01
CA PHE A 169 20.59 -14.58 6.44
C PHE A 169 20.13 -15.87 7.13
N ASP A 170 21.06 -16.59 7.75
CA ASP A 170 20.79 -17.68 8.70
C ASP A 170 20.14 -17.11 9.97
N VAL A 171 18.89 -16.64 9.87
CA VAL A 171 18.13 -16.15 11.03
C VAL A 171 17.09 -17.18 11.44
N ALA A 172 17.12 -17.52 12.73
CA ALA A 172 16.06 -18.23 13.44
C ALA A 172 14.65 -17.68 13.10
N PRO A 173 13.56 -18.46 13.28
CA PRO A 173 12.19 -18.07 12.90
C PRO A 173 11.91 -16.62 13.23
N VAL A 174 11.78 -15.81 12.18
CA VAL A 174 11.65 -14.37 12.26
C VAL A 174 10.32 -14.02 12.93
N ASP A 175 10.40 -13.35 14.06
CA ASP A 175 9.26 -12.62 14.63
C ASP A 175 9.10 -11.34 13.78
N LEU A 176 8.26 -11.43 12.74
CA LEU A 176 7.93 -10.31 11.88
C LEU A 176 7.16 -9.29 12.71
N GLY A 177 7.89 -8.28 13.20
CA GLY A 177 7.34 -7.15 13.91
C GLY A 177 6.37 -6.41 13.00
N ALA A 178 5.10 -6.46 13.38
CA ALA A 178 3.96 -5.92 12.65
C ALA A 178 4.11 -4.44 12.35
N PHE A 179 4.57 -4.08 11.15
CA PHE A 179 4.16 -2.86 10.42
C PHE A 179 4.73 -2.99 9.00
N VAL A 180 3.85 -3.25 8.03
CA VAL A 180 4.22 -3.20 6.62
C VAL A 180 3.35 -2.18 5.91
N TRP A 181 4.02 -1.15 5.41
CA TRP A 181 3.52 -0.30 4.36
C TRP A 181 3.79 -1.04 3.05
N GLY A 182 2.71 -1.45 2.38
CA GLY A 182 2.75 -2.02 1.05
C GLY A 182 2.18 -0.99 0.08
N GLU A 183 3.00 -0.44 -0.80
CA GLU A 183 2.51 0.36 -1.92
C GLU A 183 2.40 -0.52 -3.16
N VAL A 184 1.28 -0.47 -3.85
CA VAL A 184 1.14 -1.15 -5.14
C VAL A 184 1.38 -0.14 -6.27
N SER A 185 2.18 -0.49 -7.27
CA SER A 185 2.39 0.34 -8.45
C SER A 185 1.06 0.61 -9.16
N PRO A 186 0.93 1.74 -9.92
CA PRO A 186 -0.37 2.11 -10.51
C PRO A 186 -0.89 1.08 -11.53
N ASP A 187 0.03 0.40 -12.22
CA ASP A 187 -0.29 -0.72 -13.12
C ASP A 187 -0.63 -2.03 -12.37
N GLY A 188 -0.60 -2.02 -11.03
CA GLY A 188 -0.89 -3.17 -10.19
C GLY A 188 0.19 -4.25 -10.24
N ARG A 189 1.30 -4.02 -10.97
CA ARG A 189 2.30 -5.05 -11.26
C ARG A 189 3.27 -5.30 -10.13
N TRP A 190 3.55 -4.32 -9.29
CA TRP A 190 4.57 -4.39 -8.25
C TRP A 190 3.98 -3.97 -6.91
N ALA A 191 4.33 -4.68 -5.85
CA ALA A 191 4.22 -4.18 -4.48
C ALA A 191 5.61 -3.75 -4.02
N ILE A 192 5.75 -2.57 -3.44
CA ILE A 192 6.91 -2.19 -2.63
C ILE A 192 6.51 -2.41 -1.18
N MET A 193 7.23 -3.27 -0.49
CA MET A 193 6.98 -3.60 0.91
C MET A 193 8.25 -3.35 1.72
N THR A 194 8.12 -2.66 2.84
CA THR A 194 9.19 -2.65 3.85
C THR A 194 9.05 -3.89 4.71
N ILE A 195 10.03 -4.79 4.62
CA ILE A 195 10.08 -5.99 5.43
C ILE A 195 10.90 -5.69 6.67
N THR A 196 10.26 -5.77 7.83
CA THR A 196 10.91 -5.60 9.12
C THR A 196 11.17 -6.97 9.75
N TYR A 197 12.41 -7.26 10.11
CA TYR A 197 12.77 -8.49 10.80
C TYR A 197 13.62 -8.20 12.04
N ASN A 198 13.51 -9.08 13.03
CA ASN A 198 14.25 -8.99 14.26
C ASN A 198 15.35 -10.04 14.28
N GLU A 199 16.60 -9.61 14.43
CA GLU A 199 17.72 -10.49 14.69
C GLU A 199 18.04 -10.45 16.18
N THR A 200 18.15 -11.63 16.80
CA THR A 200 18.71 -11.73 18.15
C THR A 200 20.17 -12.13 18.01
N SER A 201 21.07 -11.25 18.41
CA SER A 201 22.51 -11.50 18.44
C SER A 201 22.87 -12.63 19.41
N GLU A 202 24.10 -13.16 19.30
CA GLU A 202 24.61 -14.16 20.24
C GLU A 202 24.60 -13.67 21.71
N SER A 203 24.68 -12.37 21.96
CA SER A 203 24.57 -11.76 23.31
C SER A 203 23.12 -11.68 23.82
N GLY A 204 22.13 -11.97 22.99
CA GLY A 204 20.71 -11.85 23.33
C GLY A 204 20.11 -10.47 23.02
N ASP A 205 20.88 -9.54 22.46
CA ASP A 205 20.38 -8.22 22.05
C ASP A 205 19.53 -8.36 20.78
N ARG A 206 18.36 -7.70 20.77
CA ARG A 206 17.43 -7.69 19.63
C ARG A 206 17.69 -6.45 18.77
N ALA A 207 18.07 -6.66 17.52
CA ALA A 207 18.17 -5.63 16.51
C ALA A 207 16.99 -5.73 15.54
N THR A 208 16.42 -4.58 15.17
CA THR A 208 15.36 -4.48 14.17
C THR A 208 15.97 -4.01 12.86
N TRP A 209 15.76 -4.76 11.80
CA TRP A 209 16.20 -4.42 10.45
C TRP A 209 14.99 -4.18 9.56
N ALA A 210 15.05 -3.15 8.73
CA ALA A 210 14.02 -2.84 7.73
C ALA A 210 14.66 -2.88 6.34
N GLN A 211 14.09 -3.69 5.44
CA GLN A 211 14.55 -3.78 4.06
C GLN A 211 13.38 -3.57 3.09
N PRO A 212 13.44 -2.54 2.24
CA PRO A 212 12.46 -2.39 1.16
C PRO A 212 12.67 -3.49 0.11
N ALA A 213 11.59 -4.15 -0.27
CA ALA A 213 11.54 -5.18 -1.30
C ALA A 213 10.46 -4.85 -2.33
N ALA A 214 10.79 -5.04 -3.61
CA ALA A 214 9.81 -5.03 -4.68
C ALA A 214 9.36 -6.45 -5.00
N ILE A 215 8.05 -6.70 -4.99
CA ILE A 215 7.43 -8.00 -5.26
C ILE A 215 6.57 -7.87 -6.51
N GLU A 216 6.82 -8.69 -7.52
CA GLU A 216 6.04 -8.71 -8.75
C GLU A 216 4.67 -9.41 -8.53
N LEU A 217 3.57 -8.67 -8.59
CA LEU A 217 2.18 -9.13 -8.43
C LEU A 217 1.53 -9.59 -9.73
N ASP A 218 1.99 -9.08 -10.88
CA ASP A 218 1.47 -9.42 -12.21
C ASP A 218 2.61 -9.85 -13.12
N ARG A 219 2.75 -11.16 -13.28
CA ARG A 219 3.82 -11.75 -14.09
C ARG A 219 3.21 -12.43 -15.31
N GLN A 220 3.62 -11.98 -16.50
CA GLN A 220 3.16 -12.56 -17.77
C GLN A 220 3.76 -13.95 -18.04
N ASP A 221 4.92 -14.27 -17.46
CA ASP A 221 5.71 -15.48 -17.75
C ASP A 221 6.05 -16.31 -16.49
N GLY A 222 5.09 -16.51 -15.57
CA GLY A 222 5.28 -17.35 -14.39
C GLY A 222 4.33 -17.00 -13.24
N PRO A 223 4.35 -17.75 -12.12
CA PRO A 223 3.46 -17.48 -11.00
C PRO A 223 3.87 -16.17 -10.28
N PRO A 224 2.90 -15.32 -9.87
CA PRO A 224 3.15 -13.97 -9.32
C PRO A 224 3.70 -13.99 -7.90
N GLY A 225 4.80 -13.28 -7.62
CA GLY A 225 5.44 -13.24 -6.30
C GLY A 225 6.74 -14.05 -6.15
N GLU A 226 7.31 -14.62 -7.21
CA GLU A 226 8.61 -15.31 -7.14
C GLU A 226 9.82 -14.39 -7.18
N ARG A 227 9.64 -13.18 -7.70
CA ARG A 227 10.72 -12.20 -7.81
C ARG A 227 10.56 -11.19 -6.69
N VAL A 228 11.40 -11.35 -5.67
CA VAL A 228 11.60 -10.37 -4.61
C VAL A 228 12.94 -9.70 -4.88
N GLU A 229 12.92 -8.43 -5.25
CA GLU A 229 14.14 -7.67 -5.48
C GLU A 229 14.46 -6.80 -4.26
N PRO A 230 15.63 -6.99 -3.62
CA PRO A 230 16.13 -6.02 -2.65
C PRO A 230 16.27 -4.66 -3.31
N ILE A 231 15.62 -3.63 -2.77
CA ILE A 231 15.92 -2.25 -3.16
C ILE A 231 17.18 -1.86 -2.39
N ARG A 232 18.35 -1.98 -3.03
CA ARG A 232 19.64 -1.66 -2.40
C ARG A 232 19.74 -0.15 -2.15
N GLY A 233 19.59 0.24 -0.89
CA GLY A 233 19.84 1.59 -0.36
C GLY A 233 20.05 1.53 1.16
N ALA A 234 21.28 1.82 1.59
CA ALA A 234 21.87 1.94 2.94
C ALA A 234 21.15 1.30 4.16
N PRO A 235 21.86 0.48 4.97
CA PRO A 235 21.39 0.17 6.33
C PRO A 235 21.33 1.46 7.14
N THR A 236 20.14 1.86 7.58
CA THR A 236 19.97 2.80 8.69
C THR A 236 20.28 2.03 9.97
N LEU A 237 21.50 2.20 10.46
CA LEU A 237 21.83 1.89 11.85
C LEU A 237 21.13 2.93 12.72
N ASP A 238 20.04 2.55 13.38
CA ASP A 238 19.62 3.27 14.58
C ASP A 238 20.65 2.99 15.67
N SER A 239 21.30 4.06 16.12
CA SER A 239 22.19 4.09 17.28
C SER A 239 21.45 4.38 18.56
#